data_AF-A0A0F9TYB6-F1
#
_entry.id   AF-A0A0F9TYB6-F1
#
_cell.length_a   1.000
_cell.length_b   1.000
_cell.length_c   1.000
_cell.angle_alpha   90.00
_cell.angle_beta   90.00
_cell.angle_gamma   90.00
#
_symmetry.space_group_name_H-M   'P 1'
#
loop_
_entity.id
_entity.type
_entity.pdbx_description
1 polymer ?
#
loop_
_entity_poly.entity_id
_entity_poly.type
_entity_poly.pdbx_seq_one_letter_code
_entity_poly.pdbx_strand_id
1 'polypeptide(L)'
;MKLDAAQAARRLAASNDAYLVSRGVRALALCGMCEARPEEMASILDMLREAVGGTGSHDAEPFIFQTGEWAHYGFCSEPWVLSLYKWLTENSGAVPEEHTDAICGMLFGYSPPAISQFLRDEARGRLDASTVSVEPRSR
;
A
#
# COMPACT_ATOMS: atom_id res chain seq x y z
N MET A 1 -11.70 -10.87 -25.23
CA MET A 1 -12.55 -10.16 -24.26
C MET A 1 -12.22 -8.67 -24.35
N LYS A 2 -13.19 -7.78 -24.57
CA LYS A 2 -12.94 -6.33 -24.51
C LYS A 2 -12.99 -5.93 -23.04
N LEU A 3 -11.88 -5.44 -22.50
CA LEU A 3 -11.84 -4.83 -21.18
C LEU A 3 -12.61 -3.50 -21.24
N ASP A 4 -13.37 -3.18 -20.19
CA ASP A 4 -13.90 -1.82 -20.06
C ASP A 4 -12.78 -0.82 -19.72
N ALA A 5 -13.08 0.48 -19.81
CA ALA A 5 -12.08 1.52 -19.58
C ALA A 5 -11.50 1.50 -18.16
N ALA A 6 -12.29 1.14 -17.14
CA ALA A 6 -11.85 1.08 -15.76
C ALA A 6 -10.93 -0.13 -15.53
N GLN A 7 -11.26 -1.29 -16.11
CA GLN A 7 -10.44 -2.49 -16.08
C GLN A 7 -9.10 -2.26 -16.80
N ALA A 8 -9.13 -1.59 -17.95
CA ALA A 8 -7.91 -1.23 -18.68
C ALA A 8 -7.01 -0.27 -17.87
N ALA A 9 -7.61 0.73 -17.20
CA ALA A 9 -6.87 1.66 -16.34
C ALA A 9 -6.24 0.94 -15.12
N ARG A 10 -6.98 0.06 -14.45
CA ARG A 10 -6.46 -0.76 -13.33
C ARG A 10 -5.30 -1.64 -13.77
N ARG A 11 -5.44 -2.31 -14.93
CA ARG A 11 -4.38 -3.14 -15.49
C ARG A 11 -3.13 -2.33 -15.78
N LEU A 12 -3.26 -1.16 -16.40
CA LEU A 12 -2.12 -0.29 -16.72
C LEU A 12 -1.41 0.20 -15.44
N ALA A 13 -2.17 0.61 -14.43
CA ALA A 13 -1.62 0.99 -13.13
C ALA A 13 -0.85 -0.17 -12.48
N ALA A 14 -1.44 -1.37 -12.46
CA ALA A 14 -0.80 -2.58 -11.94
C ALA A 14 0.48 -2.94 -12.72
N SER A 15 0.50 -2.80 -14.05
CA SER A 15 1.71 -3.01 -14.86
C SER A 15 2.83 -2.04 -14.50
N ASN A 16 2.52 -0.75 -14.32
CA ASN A 16 3.50 0.22 -13.86
C ASN A 16 4.01 -0.13 -12.46
N ASP A 17 3.10 -0.59 -11.58
CA ASP A 17 3.46 -0.92 -10.23
C ASP A 17 4.38 -2.14 -10.13
N ALA A 18 4.09 -3.18 -10.92
CA ALA A 18 4.93 -4.37 -11.07
C ALA A 18 6.31 -3.99 -11.64
N TYR A 19 6.36 -3.09 -12.61
CA TYR A 19 7.62 -2.60 -13.19
C TYR A 19 8.51 -1.89 -12.15
N LEU A 20 7.93 -1.05 -11.29
CA LEU A 20 8.71 -0.35 -10.25
C LEU A 20 9.27 -1.32 -9.20
N VAL A 21 8.48 -2.33 -8.81
CA VAL A 21 8.94 -3.36 -7.87
C VAL A 21 10.04 -4.21 -8.51
N SER A 22 9.85 -4.67 -9.76
CA SER A 22 10.83 -5.52 -10.45
C SER A 22 12.14 -4.82 -10.78
N ARG A 23 12.16 -3.48 -10.82
CA ARG A 23 13.38 -2.68 -10.96
C ARG A 23 14.02 -2.30 -9.63
N GLY A 24 13.49 -2.76 -8.50
CA GLY A 24 14.00 -2.45 -7.16
C GLY A 24 13.81 -0.99 -6.77
N VAL A 25 12.89 -0.26 -7.41
CA VAL A 25 12.57 1.14 -7.05
C VAL A 25 11.83 1.19 -5.71
N ARG A 26 11.05 0.15 -5.41
CA ARG A 26 10.36 -0.02 -4.12
C ARG A 26 10.20 -1.49 -3.80
N ALA A 27 10.11 -1.81 -2.51
CA ALA A 27 10.00 -3.19 -2.06
C ALA A 27 8.56 -3.71 -2.13
N LEU A 28 7.57 -2.83 -1.99
CA LEU A 28 6.14 -3.13 -1.95
C LEU A 28 5.34 -2.11 -2.78
N ALA A 29 4.28 -2.58 -3.44
CA ALA A 29 3.27 -1.77 -4.10
C ALA A 29 1.87 -2.21 -3.67
N LEU A 30 1.02 -1.27 -3.28
CA LEU A 30 -0.41 -1.48 -3.07
C LEU A 30 -1.18 -0.91 -4.26
N CYS A 31 -1.80 -1.78 -5.05
CA CYS A 31 -2.58 -1.37 -6.21
C CYS A 31 -4.02 -1.00 -5.85
N GLY A 32 -4.55 -1.55 -4.75
CA GLY A 32 -5.88 -1.22 -4.28
C GLY A 32 -6.44 -2.21 -3.25
N MET A 33 -7.76 -2.12 -3.07
CA MET A 33 -8.55 -3.02 -2.22
C MET A 33 -9.72 -3.59 -3.02
N CYS A 34 -10.13 -4.80 -2.68
CA CYS A 34 -11.34 -5.46 -3.17
C CYS A 34 -12.10 -6.09 -2.01
N GLU A 35 -13.36 -6.46 -2.22
CA GLU A 35 -14.06 -7.26 -1.22
C GLU A 35 -13.39 -8.65 -1.11
N ALA A 36 -13.34 -9.20 0.11
CA ALA A 36 -12.70 -10.48 0.39
C ALA A 36 -13.55 -11.69 -0.06
N ARG A 37 -14.18 -11.58 -1.24
CA ARG A 37 -14.93 -12.68 -1.86
C ARG A 37 -13.99 -13.52 -2.72
N PRO A 38 -14.01 -14.87 -2.63
CA PRO A 38 -13.08 -15.74 -3.35
C PRO A 38 -13.01 -15.47 -4.86
N GLU A 39 -14.15 -15.21 -5.50
CA GLU A 39 -14.24 -14.93 -6.93
C GLU A 39 -13.61 -13.59 -7.32
N GLU A 40 -13.75 -12.57 -6.47
CA GLU A 40 -13.17 -11.25 -6.71
C GLU A 40 -11.65 -11.30 -6.51
N MET A 41 -11.18 -11.94 -5.44
CA MET A 41 -9.76 -12.15 -5.19
C MET A 41 -9.09 -12.97 -6.30
N ALA A 42 -9.72 -14.04 -6.78
CA ALA A 42 -9.19 -14.83 -7.89
C ALA A 42 -9.05 -13.98 -9.16
N SER A 43 -10.08 -13.22 -9.52
CA SER A 43 -10.07 -12.30 -10.67
C SER A 43 -8.95 -11.25 -10.57
N ILE A 44 -8.78 -10.65 -9.38
CA ILE A 44 -7.71 -9.69 -9.12
C ILE A 44 -6.33 -10.35 -9.22
N LEU A 45 -6.16 -11.55 -8.68
CA LEU A 45 -4.87 -12.26 -8.73
C LEU A 45 -4.46 -12.59 -10.16
N ASP A 46 -5.40 -13.01 -11.00
CA ASP A 46 -5.13 -13.26 -12.42
C ASP A 46 -4.75 -11.98 -13.16
N MET A 47 -5.43 -10.86 -12.88
CA MET A 47 -5.05 -9.54 -13.41
C MET A 47 -3.63 -9.14 -13.00
N LEU A 48 -3.24 -9.35 -11.74
CA LEU A 48 -1.88 -9.04 -11.27
C LEU A 48 -0.83 -9.93 -11.93
N ARG A 49 -1.10 -11.23 -12.10
CA ARG A 49 -0.21 -12.16 -12.81
C ARG A 49 0.00 -11.76 -14.27
N GLU A 50 -1.08 -11.35 -14.96
CA GLU A 50 -0.97 -10.81 -16.32
C GLU A 50 -0.12 -9.54 -16.37
N ALA A 51 -0.22 -8.67 -15.36
CA ALA A 51 0.57 -7.45 -15.29
C ALA A 51 2.07 -7.75 -15.17
N VAL A 52 2.48 -8.76 -14.38
CA VAL A 52 3.88 -9.21 -14.25
C VAL A 52 4.39 -9.83 -15.54
N GLY A 53 3.59 -10.70 -16.17
CA GLY A 53 3.96 -11.38 -17.43
C GLY A 53 4.32 -10.41 -18.57
N GLY A 54 3.80 -9.17 -18.53
CA GLY A 54 4.16 -8.11 -19.48
C GLY A 54 5.49 -7.40 -19.20
N THR A 55 6.11 -7.58 -18.04
CA THR A 55 7.32 -6.85 -17.63
C THR A 55 8.64 -7.55 -17.97
N GLY A 56 8.60 -8.85 -18.25
CA GLY A 56 9.79 -9.66 -18.57
C GLY A 56 10.77 -9.86 -17.40
N SER A 57 10.40 -9.47 -16.17
CA SER A 57 11.16 -9.74 -14.95
C SER A 57 10.29 -10.57 -13.98
N HIS A 58 10.94 -11.47 -13.26
CA HIS A 58 10.34 -12.34 -12.25
C HIS A 58 10.46 -11.78 -10.83
N ASP A 59 10.97 -10.56 -10.67
CA ASP A 59 11.35 -10.00 -9.37
C ASP A 59 10.19 -9.26 -8.66
N ALA A 60 8.98 -9.28 -9.25
CA ALA A 60 7.77 -8.75 -8.64
C ALA A 60 6.74 -9.87 -8.44
N GLU A 61 6.49 -10.23 -7.19
CA GLU A 61 5.53 -11.26 -6.81
C GLU A 61 4.16 -10.64 -6.52
N PRO A 62 3.09 -11.08 -7.21
CA PRO A 62 1.74 -10.61 -6.93
C PRO A 62 1.24 -11.17 -5.60
N PHE A 63 0.54 -10.36 -4.82
CA PHE A 63 -0.08 -10.79 -3.57
C PHE A 63 -1.52 -10.31 -3.41
N ILE A 64 -2.25 -11.05 -2.57
CA ILE A 64 -3.51 -10.64 -1.97
C ILE A 64 -3.42 -10.92 -0.47
N PHE A 65 -3.83 -9.96 0.34
CA PHE A 65 -3.85 -10.04 1.80
C PHE A 65 -5.21 -9.58 2.32
N GLN A 66 -5.93 -10.51 2.95
CA GLN A 66 -7.25 -10.24 3.51
C GLN A 66 -7.16 -9.66 4.93
N THR A 67 -7.90 -8.59 5.16
CA THR A 67 -8.10 -7.90 6.44
C THR A 67 -9.60 -7.75 6.70
N GLY A 68 -10.20 -8.74 7.38
CA GLY A 68 -11.63 -8.78 7.63
C GLY A 68 -12.43 -8.99 6.35
N GLU A 69 -13.34 -8.05 6.03
CA GLU A 69 -14.20 -8.10 4.85
C GLU A 69 -13.52 -7.59 3.56
N TRP A 70 -12.33 -7.00 3.69
CA TRP A 70 -11.58 -6.42 2.58
C TRP A 70 -10.28 -7.18 2.33
N ALA A 71 -9.76 -7.09 1.11
CA ALA A 71 -8.45 -7.60 0.77
C ALA A 71 -7.63 -6.53 0.04
N HIS A 72 -6.40 -6.33 0.50
CA HIS A 72 -5.39 -5.52 -0.17
C HIS A 72 -4.67 -6.37 -1.21
N TYR A 73 -4.31 -5.76 -2.34
CA TYR A 73 -3.60 -6.45 -3.40
C TYR A 73 -2.54 -5.58 -4.05
N GLY A 74 -1.52 -6.23 -4.62
CA GLY A 74 -0.42 -5.54 -5.29
C GLY A 74 0.78 -6.44 -5.52
N PHE A 75 1.99 -5.89 -5.39
CA PHE A 75 3.24 -6.58 -5.67
C PHE A 75 4.27 -6.41 -4.55
N CYS A 76 5.04 -7.45 -4.25
CA CYS A 76 6.20 -7.39 -3.38
C CYS A 76 7.45 -7.91 -4.09
N SER A 77 8.61 -7.40 -3.71
CA SER A 77 9.90 -7.87 -4.21
C SER A 77 10.32 -9.20 -3.61
N GLU A 78 9.97 -9.43 -2.33
CA GLU A 78 10.36 -10.60 -1.58
C GLU A 78 9.27 -10.99 -0.55
N PRO A 79 9.11 -12.28 -0.20
CA PRO A 79 8.09 -12.72 0.77
C PRO A 79 8.19 -12.07 2.16
N TRP A 80 9.41 -11.73 2.60
CA TRP A 80 9.61 -11.08 3.90
C TRP A 80 9.06 -9.65 3.92
N VAL A 81 9.03 -8.96 2.78
CA VAL A 81 8.50 -7.58 2.67
C VAL A 81 7.00 -7.59 2.96
N LEU A 82 6.27 -8.50 2.33
CA LEU A 82 4.85 -8.68 2.59
C LEU A 82 4.61 -9.11 4.04
N SER A 83 5.45 -9.99 4.58
CA SER A 83 5.33 -10.45 5.98
C SER A 83 5.51 -9.30 6.97
N LEU A 84 6.48 -8.41 6.74
CA LEU A 84 6.69 -7.21 7.55
C LEU A 84 5.51 -6.25 7.45
N TYR A 85 5.00 -6.00 6.24
CA TYR A 85 3.82 -5.15 6.04
C TYR A 85 2.59 -5.69 6.78
N LYS A 86 2.31 -6.99 6.63
CA LYS A 86 1.21 -7.66 7.36
C LYS A 86 1.38 -7.50 8.87
N TRP A 87 2.58 -7.77 9.38
CA TRP A 87 2.88 -7.62 10.80
C TRP A 87 2.60 -6.19 11.30
N LEU A 88 3.03 -5.16 10.57
CA LEU A 88 2.75 -3.76 10.91
C LEU A 88 1.25 -3.45 10.93
N THR A 89 0.48 -3.98 9.98
CA THR A 89 -0.98 -3.74 9.92
C THR A 89 -1.76 -4.48 11.00
N GLU A 90 -1.33 -5.68 11.39
CA GLU A 90 -2.01 -6.51 12.39
C GLU A 90 -1.62 -6.15 13.83
N ASN A 91 -0.46 -5.52 14.03
CA ASN A 91 0.10 -5.21 15.34
C ASN A 91 0.14 -3.70 15.58
N SER A 92 -0.97 -3.01 15.32
CA SER A 92 -1.08 -1.57 15.59
C SER A 92 -0.72 -1.25 17.04
N GLY A 93 0.26 -0.37 17.25
CA GLY A 93 0.75 0.02 18.58
C GLY A 93 1.93 -0.81 19.12
N ALA A 94 2.39 -1.85 18.40
CA ALA A 94 3.61 -2.57 18.77
C ALA A 94 4.88 -1.73 18.58
N VAL A 95 4.83 -0.73 17.70
CA VAL A 95 5.84 0.30 17.51
C VAL A 95 5.17 1.68 17.49
N PRO A 96 5.89 2.76 17.85
CA PRO A 96 5.42 4.13 17.67
C PRO A 96 4.94 4.38 16.24
N GLU A 97 3.85 5.13 16.09
CA GLU A 97 3.20 5.41 14.80
C GLU A 97 4.18 6.01 13.79
N GLU A 98 5.01 6.96 14.21
CA GLU A 98 6.06 7.57 13.41
C GLU A 98 7.08 6.56 12.83
N HIS A 99 7.31 5.45 13.53
CA HIS A 99 8.18 4.38 13.05
C HIS A 99 7.44 3.48 12.07
N THR A 100 6.16 3.17 12.31
CA THR A 100 5.31 2.47 11.34
C THR A 100 5.28 3.23 10.01
N ASP A 101 5.02 4.53 10.05
CA ASP A 101 4.94 5.38 8.86
C ASP A 101 6.28 5.45 8.13
N ALA A 102 7.38 5.56 8.87
CA ALA A 102 8.71 5.53 8.27
C ALA A 102 9.01 4.19 7.60
N ILE A 103 8.69 3.07 8.25
CA ILE A 103 8.90 1.74 7.68
C ILE A 103 8.02 1.55 6.44
N CYS A 104 6.73 1.88 6.52
CA CYS A 104 5.83 1.86 5.36
C CYS A 104 6.34 2.74 4.22
N GLY A 105 6.78 3.97 4.51
CA GLY A 105 7.38 4.87 3.54
C GLY A 105 8.58 4.24 2.82
N MET A 106 9.49 3.60 3.57
CA MET A 106 10.63 2.89 2.98
C MET A 106 10.19 1.71 2.10
N LEU A 107 9.21 0.91 2.56
CA LEU A 107 8.68 -0.22 1.78
C LEU A 107 8.07 0.25 0.44
N PHE A 108 7.38 1.40 0.44
CA PHE A 108 6.81 2.00 -0.76
C PHE A 108 7.81 2.78 -1.63
N GLY A 109 9.08 2.84 -1.24
CA GLY A 109 10.17 3.46 -2.01
C GLY A 109 10.30 4.98 -1.81
N TYR A 110 9.72 5.53 -0.75
CA TYR A 110 9.95 6.93 -0.40
C TYR A 110 11.37 7.14 0.15
N SER A 111 11.96 8.27 -0.22
CA SER A 111 13.29 8.64 0.27
C SER A 111 13.23 9.10 1.73
N PRO A 112 14.32 8.95 2.51
CA PRO A 112 14.36 9.44 3.89
C PRO A 112 14.01 10.95 4.04
N PRO A 113 14.39 11.85 3.11
CA PRO A 113 13.93 13.23 3.13
C PRO A 113 12.41 13.38 2.98
N ALA A 114 11.77 12.61 2.08
CA ALA A 114 10.32 12.66 1.88
C ALA A 114 9.56 12.15 3.11
N ILE A 115 10.03 11.05 3.71
CA ILE A 115 9.50 10.51 4.96
C ILE A 115 9.65 11.53 6.10
N SER A 116 10.83 12.14 6.22
CA SER A 116 11.10 13.16 7.24
C SER A 116 10.20 14.39 7.09
N GLN A 117 9.92 14.80 5.84
CA GLN A 117 8.99 15.88 5.54
C GLN A 117 7.57 15.53 5.98
N PHE A 118 7.08 14.34 5.59
CA PHE A 118 5.76 13.84 5.96
C PHE A 118 5.55 13.80 7.49
N LEU A 119 6.50 13.22 8.23
CA LEU A 119 6.40 13.12 9.69
C LEU A 119 6.37 14.49 10.39
N ARG A 120 7.08 15.49 9.84
CA ARG A 120 7.04 16.86 10.37
C ARG A 120 5.69 17.53 10.10
N ASP A 121 5.13 17.32 8.92
CA ASP A 121 3.85 17.92 8.53
C ASP A 121 2.69 17.31 9.34
N GLU A 122 2.72 15.99 9.57
CA GLU A 122 1.81 15.29 10.50
C GLU A 122 1.91 15.84 11.93
N ALA A 123 3.13 15.98 12.46
CA ALA A 123 3.34 16.51 13.81
C ALA A 123 2.80 17.94 13.95
N ARG A 124 2.93 18.78 12.92
CA ARG A 124 2.34 20.13 12.89
C ARG A 124 0.82 20.09 12.87
N GLY A 125 0.23 19.24 12.02
CA GLY A 125 -1.23 19.08 11.95
C GLY A 125 -1.85 18.65 13.28
N ARG A 126 -1.18 17.77 14.04
CA ARG A 126 -1.62 17.35 15.37
C ARG A 126 -1.57 18.49 16.40
N LEU A 127 -0.53 19.33 16.34
CA LEU A 127 -0.44 20.51 17.20
C LEU A 127 -1.58 21.49 16.91
N ASP A 128 -1.84 21.77 15.63
CA ASP A 128 -2.92 22.69 15.23
C ASP A 128 -4.31 22.16 15.60
N ALA A 129 -4.54 20.85 15.53
CA ALA A 129 -5.79 20.23 15.99
C ALA A 129 -5.98 20.35 17.52
N SER A 130 -4.88 20.25 18.29
CA SER A 130 -4.91 20.35 19.76
C SER A 130 -5.17 21.76 20.28
N THR A 131 -4.78 22.80 19.53
CA THR A 131 -5.03 24.22 19.88
C THR A 131 -6.44 24.70 19.57
N VAL A 132 -7.20 23.98 18.73
CA VAL A 132 -8.57 24.36 18.35
C VAL A 132 -9.62 23.87 19.37
N SER A 133 -9.28 22.92 20.25
CA SER A 133 -10.14 22.51 21.38
C SER A 133 -10.03 23.47 22.57
N VAL A 134 -10.62 24.67 22.46
CA VAL A 134 -10.86 25.58 23.60
C VAL A 134 -12.37 25.75 23.84
N GLU A 135 -12.84 25.02 24.87
CA GLU A 135 -14.08 25.01 25.67
C GLU A 135 -15.48 25.41 25.10
N PRO A 136 -16.53 24.64 25.46
CA PRO A 136 -17.92 25.05 25.28
C PRO A 136 -18.28 26.17 26.27
N ARG A 137 -18.71 27.33 25.76
CA ARG A 137 -19.34 28.38 26.57
C ARG A 137 -20.65 27.88 27.17
N SER A 138 -20.62 27.49 28.43
CA SER A 138 -21.83 27.35 29.25
C SER A 138 -22.43 28.74 29.47
N ARG A 139 -23.72 28.90 29.13
CA ARG A 139 -24.55 30.03 29.57
C ARG A 139 -25.53 29.54 30.62
#